data_AF-A0A965GZR5-F1
#
_entry.id   AF-A0A965GZR5-F1
#
_cell.length_a   1.000
_cell.length_b   1.000
_cell.length_c   1.000
_cell.angle_alpha   90.00
_cell.angle_beta   90.00
_cell.angle_gamma   90.00
#
_symmetry.space_group_name_H-M   'P 1'
#
loop_
_entity.id
_entity.type
_entity.pdbx_description
1 polymer ?
#
loop_
_entity_poly.entity_id
_entity_poly.type
_entity_poly.pdbx_seq_one_letter_code
_entity_poly.pdbx_strand_id
1 'polypeptide(L)' 'MHQHRLSEPTAYENLLGDAVERAFAAGIHDLDGIVSMLNDTGPAGPDGEPWTAARLEAELARLGA' A
#
# COMPACT_ATOMS: atom_id res chain seq x y z
N MET A 1 26.31 8.49 -8.54
CA MET A 1 25.14 8.15 -7.69
C MET A 1 23.97 7.88 -8.62
N HIS A 2 23.72 6.63 -8.99
CA HIS A 2 22.58 6.26 -9.83
C HIS A 2 21.80 5.18 -9.09
N GLN A 3 20.93 5.61 -8.17
CA GLN A 3 19.99 4.70 -7.53
C GLN A 3 18.90 4.37 -8.54
N HIS A 4 18.83 3.10 -8.90
CA HIS A 4 17.91 2.50 -9.83
C HIS A 4 16.53 2.36 -9.17
N ARG A 5 15.74 3.44 -9.13
CA ARG A 5 14.27 3.30 -9.11
C ARG A 5 13.82 3.38 -10.57
N LEU A 6 13.50 2.24 -11.15
CA LEU A 6 13.35 2.06 -12.60
C LEU A 6 12.13 2.73 -13.24
N SER A 7 11.16 3.23 -12.46
CA SER A 7 9.96 3.88 -12.97
C SER A 7 9.44 4.91 -11.98
N GLU A 8 8.84 6.00 -12.48
CA GLU A 8 7.99 6.86 -11.66
C GLU A 8 6.86 6.03 -11.03
N PRO A 9 6.51 6.24 -9.75
CA PRO A 9 5.39 5.55 -9.13
C PRO A 9 4.13 5.78 -9.95
N THR A 10 3.46 4.70 -10.28
CA THR A 10 2.15 4.72 -10.95
C THR A 10 1.13 5.45 -10.07
N ALA A 11 0.04 5.92 -10.69
CA ALA A 11 -1.05 6.54 -9.93
C ALA A 11 -1.59 5.61 -8.82
N TYR A 12 -1.62 4.30 -9.08
CA TYR A 12 -2.00 3.30 -8.09
C TYR A 12 -1.03 3.24 -6.90
N GLU A 13 0.29 3.21 -7.15
CA GLU A 13 1.31 3.18 -6.08
C GLU A 13 1.28 4.43 -5.22
N ASN A 14 1.06 5.61 -5.83
CA ASN A 14 0.89 6.85 -5.08
C ASN A 14 -0.37 6.81 -4.19
N LEU A 15 -1.50 6.34 -4.71
CA LEU A 15 -2.74 6.21 -3.93
C LEU A 15 -2.60 5.20 -2.78
N LEU A 16 -1.91 4.09 -3.02
CA LEU A 16 -1.60 3.11 -1.97
C LEU A 16 -0.73 3.73 -0.88
N GLY A 17 0.33 4.44 -1.26
CA GLY A 17 1.20 5.16 -0.33
C GLY A 17 0.43 6.17 0.52
N ASP A 18 -0.36 7.04 -0.11
CA ASP A 18 -1.20 8.04 0.58
C ASP A 18 -2.17 7.41 1.58
N ALA A 19 -2.78 6.26 1.23
CA ALA A 19 -3.70 5.57 2.11
C ALA A 19 -2.98 4.96 3.32
N VAL A 20 -1.81 4.37 3.12
CA VAL A 20 -0.97 3.83 4.21
C VAL A 20 -0.47 4.96 5.11
N GLU A 21 -0.01 6.09 4.56
CA GLU A 21 0.39 7.27 5.35
C GLU A 21 -0.75 7.82 6.21
N ARG A 22 -1.97 7.84 5.68
CA ARG A 22 -3.18 8.22 6.43
C ARG A 22 -3.46 7.23 7.57
N ALA A 23 -3.26 5.94 7.37
CA ALA A 23 -3.40 4.93 8.43
C ALA A 23 -2.46 5.25 9.61
N PHE A 24 -1.18 5.49 9.30
CA PHE A 24 -0.20 5.87 10.31
C PHE A 24 -0.54 7.20 11.00
N ALA A 25 -1.00 8.19 10.25
CA ALA A 25 -1.44 9.48 10.81
C ALA A 25 -2.68 9.36 11.71
N ALA A 26 -3.55 8.37 11.46
CA ALA A 26 -4.70 8.02 12.28
C ALA A 26 -4.35 7.16 13.51
N GLY A 27 -3.07 6.80 13.70
CA GLY A 27 -2.62 5.96 14.81
C GLY A 27 -2.79 4.46 14.57
N ILE A 28 -3.08 4.04 13.33
CA ILE A 28 -3.21 2.64 12.94
C ILE A 28 -1.83 2.14 12.51
N HIS A 29 -1.19 1.34 13.35
CA HIS A 29 0.19 0.89 13.14
C HIS A 29 0.30 -0.64 12.99
N ASP A 30 -0.79 -1.37 13.15
CA ASP A 30 -0.87 -2.80 12.92
C ASP A 30 -1.37 -3.13 11.51
N LEU A 31 -0.95 -4.28 11.01
CA LEU A 31 -1.22 -4.71 9.64
C LEU A 31 -2.73 -4.89 9.38
N ASP A 32 -3.46 -5.46 10.34
CA ASP A 32 -4.89 -5.70 10.20
C ASP A 32 -5.67 -4.39 10.11
N GLY A 33 -5.33 -3.40 10.94
CA GLY A 33 -5.91 -2.07 10.89
C GLY A 33 -5.65 -1.35 9.57
N ILE A 34 -4.43 -1.48 9.01
CA ILE A 34 -4.11 -0.91 7.68
C ILE A 34 -4.95 -1.60 6.61
N VAL A 35 -5.07 -2.93 6.64
CA VAL A 35 -5.90 -3.70 5.70
C VAL A 35 -7.37 -3.29 5.79
N SER A 36 -7.91 -3.11 7.00
CA SER A 36 -9.27 -2.61 7.21
C SER A 36 -9.45 -1.22 6.61
N MET A 37 -8.55 -0.27 6.91
CA MET A 37 -8.64 1.08 6.33
C MET A 37 -8.57 1.06 4.80
N LEU A 38 -7.67 0.27 4.22
CA LEU A 38 -7.53 0.16 2.77
C LEU A 38 -8.80 -0.39 2.12
N ASN A 39 -9.43 -1.39 2.73
CA ASN A 39 -10.70 -1.93 2.23
C ASN A 39 -11.87 -0.95 2.39
N ASP A 40 -11.86 -0.11 3.42
CA ASP A 40 -12.94 0.84 3.68
C ASP A 40 -12.83 2.13 2.84
N THR A 41 -11.61 2.62 2.63
CA THR A 41 -11.37 3.98 2.10
C THR A 41 -10.23 4.07 1.08
N GLY A 42 -9.43 3.01 0.93
CA GLY A 42 -8.27 2.97 0.05
C GLY A 42 -8.58 2.47 -1.36
N PRO A 43 -7.56 2.38 -2.22
CA PRO A 43 -7.68 1.71 -3.51
C PRO A 43 -7.93 0.21 -3.32
N ALA A 44 -8.65 -0.40 -4.26
CA ALA A 44 -8.72 -1.86 -4.34
C ALA A 44 -7.30 -2.44 -4.48
N GLY A 45 -7.10 -3.65 -3.97
CA GLY A 45 -5.85 -4.35 -4.08
C GLY A 45 -5.51 -4.74 -5.53
N PRO A 46 -4.36 -5.41 -5.72
CA PRO A 46 -3.93 -5.87 -7.03
C PRO A 46 -5.04 -6.64 -7.75
N ASP A 47 -5.21 -6.36 -9.04
CA ASP A 47 -6.26 -6.94 -9.90
C ASP A 47 -7.71 -6.65 -9.45
N GLY A 48 -7.92 -5.66 -8.57
CA GLY A 48 -9.24 -5.28 -8.06
C GLY A 48 -9.73 -6.13 -6.89
N GLU A 49 -8.87 -6.97 -6.32
CA GLU A 49 -9.19 -7.84 -5.19
C GLU A 49 -9.15 -7.08 -3.85
N PRO A 50 -9.92 -7.51 -2.84
CA PRO A 50 -9.84 -6.92 -1.50
C PRO A 50 -8.49 -7.19 -0.84
N TRP A 51 -8.06 -6.24 0.00
CA TRP A 51 -6.85 -6.36 0.79
C TRP A 51 -6.97 -7.44 1.86
N THR A 52 -5.91 -8.21 1.97
CA THR A 52 -5.62 -9.11 3.09
C THR A 52 -4.21 -8.84 3.57
N ALA A 53 -3.88 -9.22 4.80
CA ALA A 53 -2.53 -9.09 5.35
C ALA A 53 -1.47 -9.65 4.39
N ALA A 54 -1.66 -10.88 3.90
CA ALA A 54 -0.73 -11.53 2.98
C ALA A 54 -0.57 -10.79 1.64
N ARG A 55 -1.64 -10.20 1.10
CA ARG A 55 -1.56 -9.41 -0.15
C ARG A 55 -0.82 -8.10 0.07
N LEU A 56 -1.10 -7.42 1.19
CA LEU A 56 -0.43 -6.18 1.53
C LEU A 56 1.07 -6.41 1.74
N GLU A 57 1.46 -7.45 2.47
CA GLU A 57 2.85 -7.84 2.63
C GLU A 57 3.53 -8.15 1.29
N ALA A 58 2.87 -8.94 0.42
CA ALA A 58 3.41 -9.28 -0.89
C ALA A 58 3.60 -8.04 -1.78
N GLU A 59 2.65 -7.10 -1.75
CA GLU A 59 2.74 -5.87 -2.53
C GLU A 59 3.83 -4.95 -1.98
N LEU A 60 3.92 -4.76 -0.66
CA LEU A 60 4.99 -3.96 -0.06
C LEU A 60 6.37 -4.56 -0.33
N ALA A 61 6.50 -5.89 -0.31
CA ALA A 61 7.74 -6.57 -0.68
C ALA A 61 8.10 -6.37 -2.16
N ARG A 62 7.11 -6.36 -3.06
CA ARG A 62 7.29 -6.07 -4.48
C ARG A 62 7.72 -4.62 -4.71
N LEU A 63 7.10 -3.66 -4.02
CA LEU A 63 7.39 -2.23 -4.16
C LEU A 63 8.70 -1.80 -3.48
N GLY A 64 9.14 -2.54 -2.46
CA GLY A 64 10.40 -2.31 -1.75
C GLY A 64 11.64 -2.96 -2.38
N ALA A 65 11.47 -3.80 -3.41
CA ALA A 65 12.54 -4.48 -4.14
C ALA A 65 13.17 -3.61 -5.23
#